data_AF-A0A835CN77-F1
#
_entry.id   AF-A0A835CN77-F1
#
_cell.length_a   1.000
_cell.length_b   1.000
_cell.length_c   1.000
_cell.angle_alpha   90.00
_cell.angle_beta   90.00
_cell.angle_gamma   90.00
#
_symmetry.space_group_name_H-M   'P 1'
#
loop_
_entity.id
_entity.type
_entity.pdbx_description
1 polymer ?
#
loop_
_entity_poly.entity_id
_entity_poly.type
_entity_poly.pdbx_seq_one_letter_code
_entity_poly.pdbx_strand_id
1 'polypeptide(L)'
;MQSRSGANSPLVQIHAIPKELEALLGDCDDIPMTNLRSKSLEKTNFAVPAVSSMLFDYGGIEFTAAQFNGWYMSTEIGARDLCDVNRYNLLQKIANDIKIQEHQ
;
A
#
# COMPACT_ATOMS: atom_id res chain seq x y z
N MET A 1 -25.35 42.56 -0.55
CA MET A 1 -24.50 41.51 -1.13
C MET A 1 -24.20 40.53 0.00
N GLN A 2 -24.95 39.43 0.10
CA GLN A 2 -24.94 38.56 1.28
C GLN A 2 -23.60 37.85 1.42
N SER A 3 -22.93 38.05 2.57
CA SER A 3 -21.82 37.22 3.02
C SER A 3 -22.35 35.80 3.24
N ARG A 4 -21.94 34.84 2.42
CA ARG A 4 -22.19 33.42 2.69
C ARG A 4 -21.28 32.99 3.84
N SER A 5 -21.79 33.12 5.05
CA SER A 5 -21.27 32.47 6.24
C SER A 5 -21.43 30.96 6.13
N GLY A 6 -20.35 30.22 6.42
CA GLY A 6 -20.44 28.84 6.94
C GLY A 6 -20.86 27.76 5.94
N ALA A 7 -19.99 27.41 4.99
CA ALA A 7 -20.04 26.08 4.40
C ALA A 7 -19.50 25.09 5.45
N ASN A 8 -20.38 24.39 6.15
CA ASN A 8 -20.03 23.21 6.95
C ASN A 8 -19.43 22.16 6.00
N SER A 9 -18.11 22.20 5.81
CA SER A 9 -17.40 21.06 5.24
C SER A 9 -17.58 19.92 6.24
N PRO A 10 -18.13 18.76 5.84
CA PRO A 10 -18.30 17.65 6.76
C PRO A 10 -16.93 17.31 7.36
N LEU A 11 -16.87 17.24 8.69
CA LEU A 11 -15.65 16.86 9.39
C LEU A 11 -15.25 15.44 8.95
N VAL A 12 -13.96 15.20 8.78
CA VAL A 12 -13.44 13.85 8.49
C VAL A 12 -13.82 12.92 9.65
N GLN A 13 -14.48 11.81 9.34
CA GLN A 13 -14.87 10.79 10.30
C GLN A 13 -13.97 9.56 10.16
N ILE A 14 -13.42 9.08 11.28
CA ILE A 14 -12.57 7.89 11.30
C ILE A 14 -13.45 6.65 11.42
N HIS A 15 -13.26 5.71 10.49
CA HIS A 15 -13.91 4.41 10.49
C HIS A 15 -12.82 3.34 10.42
N ALA A 16 -12.84 2.38 11.35
CA ALA A 16 -11.95 1.22 11.28
C ALA A 16 -12.41 0.27 10.16
N ILE A 17 -11.46 -0.42 9.54
CA ILE A 17 -11.77 -1.50 8.59
C ILE A 17 -12.36 -2.66 9.40
N PRO A 18 -13.53 -3.21 9.01
CA PRO A 18 -14.08 -4.40 9.68
C PRO A 18 -13.12 -5.59 9.58
N LYS A 19 -12.99 -6.37 10.65
CA LYS A 19 -12.03 -7.49 10.73
C LYS A 19 -12.27 -8.57 9.67
N GLU A 20 -13.52 -8.73 9.25
CA GLU A 20 -13.91 -9.67 8.19
C GLU A 20 -13.34 -9.26 6.83
N LEU A 21 -13.12 -7.96 6.61
CA LEU A 21 -12.48 -7.42 5.41
C LEU A 21 -10.96 -7.46 5.51
N GLU A 22 -10.37 -7.43 6.71
CA GLU A 22 -8.92 -7.62 6.88
C GLU A 22 -8.49 -9.00 6.33
N ALA A 23 -9.27 -10.05 6.59
CA ALA A 23 -9.04 -11.37 6.03
C ALA A 23 -9.17 -11.42 4.48
N LEU A 24 -10.02 -10.56 3.90
CA LEU A 24 -10.28 -10.50 2.46
C LEU A 24 -9.28 -9.59 1.71
N LEU A 25 -8.73 -8.60 2.43
CA LEU A 25 -7.53 -7.85 2.04
C LEU A 25 -6.25 -8.70 2.18
N GLY A 26 -6.38 -9.93 2.71
CA GLY A 26 -5.34 -10.93 2.84
C GLY A 26 -4.32 -10.59 3.93
N ASP A 27 -4.12 -11.51 4.87
CA ASP A 27 -2.86 -11.59 5.58
C ASP A 27 -1.81 -12.23 4.65
N CYS A 28 -0.59 -11.71 4.65
CA CYS A 28 0.47 -12.10 3.72
C CYS A 28 0.95 -13.56 3.85
N ASP A 29 0.41 -14.33 4.80
CA ASP A 29 0.71 -15.75 4.93
C ASP A 29 0.22 -16.56 3.71
N ASP A 30 -0.77 -16.04 2.97
CA ASP A 30 -1.29 -16.67 1.74
C ASP A 30 -0.53 -16.31 0.46
N ILE A 31 0.35 -15.29 0.48
CA ILE A 31 1.32 -15.02 -0.59
C ILE A 31 2.72 -15.25 -0.03
N PRO A 32 3.10 -16.52 0.19
CA PRO A 32 4.39 -16.83 0.77
C PRO A 32 5.50 -16.33 -0.17
N MET A 33 6.25 -15.32 0.27
CA MET A 33 7.51 -14.87 -0.37
C MET A 33 8.64 -15.90 -0.11
N THR A 34 8.32 -17.19 -0.16
CA THR A 34 9.14 -18.32 0.34
C THR A 34 10.18 -18.81 -0.65
N ASN A 35 10.26 -18.22 -1.85
CA ASN A 35 11.26 -18.64 -2.85
C ASN A 35 12.62 -17.93 -2.72
N LEU A 36 12.76 -16.95 -1.82
CA LEU A 36 14.09 -16.48 -1.42
C LEU A 36 14.56 -17.33 -0.23
N ARG A 37 15.79 -17.88 -0.30
CA ARG A 37 16.49 -18.55 0.82
C ARG A 37 16.74 -17.64 2.05
N SER A 38 16.09 -16.49 2.11
CA SER A 38 16.24 -15.44 3.11
C SER A 38 15.10 -15.56 4.12
N LYS A 39 15.47 -15.85 5.38
CA LYS A 39 14.52 -15.85 6.52
C LYS A 39 13.99 -14.46 6.84
N SER A 40 14.57 -13.42 6.24
CA SER A 40 14.23 -12.02 6.51
C SER A 40 12.91 -11.53 5.89
N LEU A 41 12.19 -12.37 5.14
CA LEU A 41 11.00 -12.01 4.35
C LEU A 41 9.66 -12.27 5.07
N GLU A 42 9.64 -12.45 6.38
CA GLU A 42 8.42 -12.62 7.20
C GLU A 42 7.53 -11.35 7.29
N LYS A 43 7.70 -10.36 6.41
CA LYS A 43 6.91 -9.11 6.45
C LYS A 43 5.64 -9.25 5.64
N THR A 44 4.53 -8.86 6.26
CA THR A 44 3.22 -8.90 5.63
C THR A 44 2.92 -7.62 4.84
N ASN A 45 2.42 -7.77 3.61
CA ASN A 45 1.75 -6.72 2.85
C ASN A 45 0.28 -7.12 2.63
N PHE A 46 -0.59 -6.11 2.44
CA PHE A 46 -1.97 -6.36 2.01
C PHE A 46 -1.99 -6.95 0.60
N ALA A 47 -2.92 -7.86 0.32
CA ALA A 47 -3.07 -8.50 -0.99
C ALA A 47 -3.71 -7.60 -2.05
N VAL A 48 -4.47 -6.57 -1.63
CA VAL A 48 -5.24 -5.70 -2.55
C VAL A 48 -4.63 -4.30 -2.61
N PRO A 49 -4.10 -3.86 -3.77
CA PRO A 49 -3.71 -2.47 -3.97
C PRO A 49 -4.94 -1.62 -4.29
N ALA A 50 -5.25 -0.65 -3.44
CA ALA A 50 -6.37 0.28 -3.63
C ALA A 50 -5.90 1.74 -3.53
N VAL A 51 -6.24 2.54 -4.55
CA VAL A 51 -5.97 3.98 -4.57
C VAL A 51 -7.25 4.72 -4.21
N SER A 52 -7.17 5.60 -3.21
CA SER A 52 -8.33 6.29 -2.64
C SER A 52 -8.28 7.82 -2.72
N SER A 53 -7.16 8.39 -3.17
CA SER A 53 -6.87 9.83 -3.12
C SER A 53 -6.67 10.47 -4.49
N MET A 54 -7.29 9.92 -5.53
CA MET A 54 -7.27 10.47 -6.88
C MET A 54 -8.62 11.09 -7.25
N LEU A 55 -8.57 12.10 -8.12
CA LEU A 55 -9.74 12.70 -8.76
C LEU A 55 -10.07 11.94 -10.04
N PHE A 56 -11.34 11.58 -10.24
CA PHE A 56 -11.81 11.08 -11.52
C PHE A 56 -12.63 12.16 -12.22
N ASP A 57 -12.20 12.60 -13.39
CA ASP A 57 -12.91 13.59 -14.22
C ASP A 57 -13.44 12.91 -15.48
N TYR A 58 -14.73 13.07 -15.73
CA TYR A 58 -15.37 12.63 -16.95
C TYR A 58 -16.43 13.62 -17.44
N GLY A 59 -16.27 14.10 -18.67
CA GLY A 59 -17.24 14.97 -19.32
C GLY A 59 -17.41 16.33 -18.62
N GLY A 60 -16.38 16.81 -17.90
CA GLY A 60 -16.43 18.03 -17.11
C GLY A 60 -17.11 17.87 -15.75
N ILE A 61 -17.35 16.63 -15.32
CA ILE A 61 -17.84 16.30 -13.98
C ILE A 61 -16.70 15.67 -13.18
N GLU A 62 -16.44 16.25 -12.01
CA GLU A 62 -15.40 15.83 -11.09
C GLU A 62 -15.94 14.92 -9.97
N PHE A 63 -15.42 13.71 -9.88
CA PHE A 63 -15.71 12.74 -8.82
C PHE A 63 -14.53 12.69 -7.85
N THR A 64 -14.67 13.40 -6.72
CA THR A 64 -13.61 13.53 -5.70
C THR A 64 -13.47 12.31 -4.78
N ALA A 65 -14.35 11.33 -4.89
CA ALA A 65 -14.38 10.12 -4.07
C ALA A 65 -14.62 8.88 -4.96
N ALA A 66 -13.65 8.59 -5.84
CA ALA A 66 -13.71 7.48 -6.79
C ALA A 66 -12.56 6.50 -6.52
N GLN A 67 -12.67 5.70 -5.45
CA GLN A 67 -11.68 4.69 -5.11
C GLN A 67 -11.70 3.54 -6.13
N PHE A 68 -10.54 3.00 -6.47
CA PHE A 68 -10.43 1.83 -7.35
C PHE A 68 -9.25 0.94 -6.93
N ASN A 69 -9.32 -0.33 -7.32
CA ASN A 69 -8.29 -1.32 -7.06
C ASN A 69 -8.01 -2.17 -8.31
N GLY A 70 -6.93 -2.94 -8.24
CA GLY A 70 -6.53 -3.91 -9.26
C GLY A 70 -5.74 -5.05 -8.63
N TRP A 71 -4.65 -5.43 -9.29
CA TRP A 71 -3.73 -6.47 -8.83
C TRP A 71 -2.33 -5.89 -8.73
N TYR A 72 -1.53 -6.36 -7.77
CA TYR A 72 -0.13 -5.95 -7.68
C TYR A 72 0.68 -6.44 -8.87
N MET A 73 1.58 -5.58 -9.34
CA MET A 73 2.77 -5.99 -10.05
C MET A 73 3.87 -6.32 -9.04
N SER A 74 4.55 -7.46 -9.20
CA SER A 74 5.50 -7.96 -8.21
C SER A 74 6.62 -6.97 -7.84
N THR A 75 7.03 -6.08 -8.74
CA THR A 75 8.07 -5.06 -8.47
C THR A 75 7.59 -3.92 -7.58
N GLU A 76 6.28 -3.63 -7.52
CA GLU A 76 5.72 -2.64 -6.58
C GLU A 76 6.06 -3.05 -5.15
N ILE A 77 5.84 -4.32 -4.84
CA ILE A 77 6.17 -4.89 -3.53
C ILE A 77 7.69 -5.11 -3.42
N GLY A 78 8.27 -5.87 -4.34
CA GLY A 78 9.64 -6.35 -4.21
C GLY A 78 10.72 -5.26 -4.28
N ALA A 79 10.59 -4.32 -5.21
CA ALA A 79 11.57 -3.26 -5.37
C ALA A 79 11.22 -2.04 -4.52
N ARG A 80 9.95 -1.60 -4.50
CA ARG A 80 9.59 -0.32 -3.89
C ARG A 80 9.28 -0.47 -2.41
N ASP A 81 8.33 -1.32 -2.04
CA ASP A 81 7.98 -1.47 -0.62
C ASP A 81 9.11 -2.10 0.19
N LEU A 82 9.71 -3.18 -0.31
CA LEU A 82 10.72 -3.94 0.43
C LEU A 82 12.13 -3.33 0.35
N CYS A 83 12.57 -2.83 -0.81
CA CYS A 83 13.98 -2.45 -1.02
C CYS A 83 14.27 -0.95 -0.95
N ASP A 84 13.30 -0.05 -1.15
CA ASP A 84 13.58 1.39 -1.05
C ASP A 84 14.03 1.77 0.37
N VAL A 85 15.03 2.66 0.46
CA VAL A 85 15.67 3.09 1.72
C VAL A 85 14.73 3.80 2.69
N ASN A 86 13.67 4.44 2.17
CA ASN A 86 12.66 5.17 2.94
C ASN A 86 11.43 4.31 3.27
N ARG A 87 11.45 3.02 2.93
CA ARG A 87 10.37 2.06 3.21
C ARG A 87 10.90 0.98 4.14
N TYR A 88 10.77 -0.31 3.78
CA TYR A 88 11.24 -1.37 4.65
C TYR A 88 12.76 -1.57 4.62
N ASN A 89 13.46 -1.07 3.59
CA ASN A 89 14.92 -1.09 3.44
C ASN A 89 15.56 -2.46 3.76
N LEU A 90 15.01 -3.52 3.16
CA LEU A 90 15.46 -4.90 3.42
C LEU A 90 16.59 -5.37 2.50
N LEU A 91 17.01 -4.56 1.54
CA LEU A 91 17.96 -4.97 0.50
C LEU A 91 19.26 -5.54 1.11
N GLN A 92 19.86 -4.82 2.07
CA GLN A 92 21.08 -5.27 2.73
C GLN A 92 20.87 -6.52 3.59
N LYS A 93 19.72 -6.62 4.26
CA LYS A 93 19.38 -7.80 5.08
C LYS A 93 19.24 -9.05 4.20
N ILE A 94 18.59 -8.90 3.05
CA ILE A 94 18.46 -9.96 2.05
C ILE A 94 19.83 -10.33 1.47
N ALA A 95 20.67 -9.36 1.12
CA ALA A 95 22.02 -9.59 0.59
C ALA A 95 22.89 -10.43 1.56
N ASN A 96 22.83 -10.12 2.85
CA ASN A 96 23.51 -10.88 3.91
C ASN A 96 22.97 -12.31 4.03
N ASP A 97 21.65 -12.50 3.99
CA ASP A 97 21.01 -13.82 4.08
C ASP A 97 21.40 -14.74 2.90
N ILE A 98 21.50 -14.15 1.70
CA ILE A 98 21.94 -14.88 0.50
C ILE A 98 23.47 -14.91 0.32
N LYS A 99 24.22 -14.38 1.29
CA LYS A 99 25.69 -14.37 1.36
C LYS A 99 26.36 -13.69 0.16
N ILE A 100 25.76 -12.64 -0.38
CA ILE A 100 26.40 -11.79 -1.39
C ILE A 100 27.14 -10.69 -0.63
N GLN A 101 28.45 -10.60 -0.85
CA GLN A 101 29.31 -9.62 -0.19
C GLN A 101 29.01 -8.22 -0.74
N GLU A 102 28.59 -7.31 0.12
CA GLU A 102 28.69 -5.88 -0.15
C GLU A 102 30.10 -5.42 0.24
N HIS A 103 30.81 -4.78 -0.69
CA HIS A 103 32.01 -4.03 -0.35
C HIS A 103 31.56 -2.80 0.46
N GLN A 104 31.90 -2.79 1.75
CA GLN A 104 31.82 -1.59 2.59
C GLN A 104 32.86 -0.56 2.15
#